data_AF-A0A354Y9E3-F1
#
_entry.id   AF-A0A354Y9E3-F1
#
_cell.length_a   1.000
_cell.length_b   1.000
_cell.length_c   1.000
_cell.angle_alpha   90.00
_cell.angle_beta   90.00
_cell.angle_gamma   90.00
#
_symmetry.space_group_name_H-M   'P 1'
#
loop_
_entity.id
_entity.type
_entity.pdbx_description
1 polymer ?
#
loop_
_entity_poly.entity_id
_entity_poly.type
_entity_poly.pdbx_seq_one_letter_code
_entity_poly.pdbx_strand_id
1 'polypeptide(L)'
;MTENIAAGGELAGLRVMVIDDSKTIRRTAETLLKREGCEVVTATDGFEALAKIADQQPQIIFVDIMMPRLDGYQTCALIKGNQLFKSTPVIMLSSKDGLFDKARGRIVGSEQYLTKPFTREELLSAIRTYVNA
;
A
#
# COMPACT_ATOMS: atom_id res chain seq x y z
N MET A 1 38.94 6.24 -12.12
CA MET A 1 37.75 6.61 -12.93
C MET A 1 36.68 5.59 -12.59
N THR A 2 35.95 5.80 -11.49
CA THR A 2 34.56 6.34 -11.46
C THR A 2 33.66 5.44 -12.30
N GLU A 3 32.75 4.68 -11.72
CA GLU A 3 31.57 5.19 -11.01
C GLU A 3 31.23 4.41 -9.72
N ASN A 4 31.08 5.16 -8.63
CA ASN A 4 30.41 4.71 -7.41
C ASN A 4 28.93 5.06 -7.60
N ILE A 5 28.12 4.11 -8.08
CA ILE A 5 26.67 4.29 -8.19
C ILE A 5 26.13 4.35 -6.77
N ALA A 6 25.62 5.52 -6.39
CA ALA A 6 25.01 5.77 -5.10
C ALA A 6 23.93 4.73 -4.81
N ALA A 7 23.89 4.28 -3.55
CA ALA A 7 22.93 3.34 -3.00
C ALA A 7 21.50 3.92 -2.94
N GLY A 8 20.83 4.02 -4.09
CA GLY A 8 19.40 4.23 -4.20
C GLY A 8 18.81 3.05 -4.95
N GLY A 9 17.97 2.25 -4.30
CA GLY A 9 17.24 1.18 -4.99
C GLY A 9 16.33 1.75 -6.09
N GLU A 10 15.83 0.88 -6.96
CA GLU A 10 14.98 1.23 -8.12
C GLU A 10 13.79 2.15 -7.78
N LEU A 11 13.38 2.19 -6.51
CA LEU A 11 12.24 2.94 -5.99
C LEU A 11 12.65 4.07 -5.02
N ALA A 12 13.88 4.59 -5.14
CA ALA A 12 14.41 5.64 -4.28
C ALA A 12 13.48 6.87 -4.22
N GLY A 13 13.07 7.25 -3.00
CA GLY A 13 12.21 8.41 -2.77
C GLY A 13 10.71 8.18 -3.05
N LEU A 14 10.32 6.97 -3.50
CA LEU A 14 8.91 6.61 -3.63
C LEU A 14 8.32 6.36 -2.25
N ARG A 15 7.26 7.09 -1.91
CA ARG A 15 6.55 7.00 -0.64
C ARG A 15 5.39 6.03 -0.72
N VAL A 16 5.53 4.93 0.02
CA VAL A 16 4.54 3.86 0.12
C VAL A 16 3.86 3.93 1.48
N MET A 17 2.53 3.85 1.52
CA MET A 17 1.81 3.65 2.77
C MET A 17 1.40 2.18 2.95
N VAL A 18 1.63 1.63 4.13
CA VAL A 18 1.18 0.29 4.53
C VAL A 18 0.24 0.41 5.74
N ILE A 19 -0.99 -0.08 5.58
CA ILE A 19 -2.05 -0.02 6.57
C ILE A 19 -2.44 -1.44 6.96
N ASP A 20 -2.19 -1.81 8.21
CA ASP A 20 -2.48 -3.16 8.72
C ASP A 20 -2.50 -3.11 10.25
N ASP A 21 -3.39 -3.80 10.94
CA ASP A 21 -3.42 -3.79 12.42
C ASP A 21 -2.28 -4.66 13.02
N SER A 22 -1.78 -5.65 12.27
CA SER A 22 -0.66 -6.49 12.65
C SER A 22 0.69 -5.78 12.51
N LYS A 23 1.33 -5.54 13.67
CA LYS A 23 2.70 -5.01 13.74
C LYS A 23 3.70 -5.85 12.94
N THR A 24 3.51 -7.16 12.89
CA THR A 24 4.39 -8.08 12.16
C THR A 24 4.28 -7.84 10.66
N ILE A 25 3.06 -7.74 10.11
CA ILE A 25 2.85 -7.51 8.68
C ILE A 25 3.42 -6.15 8.26
N ARG A 26 3.15 -5.09 9.04
CA ARG A 26 3.72 -3.76 8.77
C ARG A 26 5.25 -3.78 8.75
N ARG A 27 5.88 -4.41 9.74
CA ARG A 27 7.36 -4.54 9.81
C ARG A 27 7.95 -5.33 8.65
N THR A 28 7.27 -6.41 8.22
CA THR A 28 7.70 -7.20 7.07
C THR A 28 7.66 -6.35 5.81
N ALA A 29 6.51 -5.72 5.49
CA ALA A 29 6.38 -4.86 4.32
C ALA A 29 7.38 -3.68 4.36
N GLU A 30 7.50 -3.02 5.50
CA GLU A 30 8.44 -1.92 5.70
C GLU A 30 9.89 -2.36 5.44
N THR A 31 10.30 -3.51 5.97
CA THR A 31 11.66 -4.04 5.75
C THR A 31 11.91 -4.36 4.28
N LEU A 32 10.94 -4.97 3.61
CA LEU A 32 11.05 -5.32 2.19
C LEU A 32 11.15 -4.07 1.32
N LEU A 33 10.29 -3.08 1.54
CA LEU A 33 10.22 -1.86 0.72
C LEU A 33 11.38 -0.89 0.99
N LYS A 34 11.80 -0.73 2.25
CA LYS A 34 12.96 0.13 2.59
C LYS A 34 14.26 -0.37 1.98
N ARG A 35 14.42 -1.70 1.83
CA ARG A 35 15.58 -2.29 1.13
C ARG A 35 15.66 -1.88 -0.34
N GLU A 36 14.52 -1.51 -0.94
CA GLU A 36 14.43 -1.03 -2.32
C GLU A 36 14.49 0.50 -2.46
N GLY A 37 14.72 1.21 -1.35
CA GLY A 37 14.84 2.68 -1.34
C GLY A 37 13.53 3.44 -1.13
N CYS A 38 12.40 2.76 -0.89
CA CYS A 38 11.14 3.43 -0.62
C CYS A 38 11.13 4.15 0.74
N GLU A 39 10.44 5.29 0.80
CA GLU A 39 9.98 5.88 2.05
C GLU A 39 8.71 5.18 2.50
N VAL A 40 8.73 4.46 3.62
CA VAL A 40 7.54 3.71 4.09
C VAL A 40 6.86 4.45 5.23
N VAL A 41 5.60 4.80 5.03
CA VAL A 41 4.68 5.30 6.05
C VAL A 41 3.79 4.16 6.51
N THR A 42 3.58 4.02 7.81
CA THR A 42 2.71 2.97 8.35
C THR A 42 1.52 3.54 9.13
N ALA A 43 0.41 2.80 9.11
CA ALA A 43 -0.77 3.06 9.93
C ALA A 43 -1.37 1.74 10.44
N THR A 44 -1.98 1.76 11.63
CA THR A 44 -2.57 0.58 12.29
C THR A 44 -4.01 0.33 11.92
N ASP A 45 -4.66 1.31 11.28
CA ASP A 45 -6.07 1.25 10.87
C ASP A 45 -6.39 2.38 9.88
N GLY A 46 -7.61 2.37 9.35
CA GLY A 46 -8.06 3.36 8.39
C GLY A 46 -8.15 4.80 8.91
N PHE A 47 -8.41 5.03 10.21
CA PHE A 47 -8.49 6.39 10.74
C PHE A 47 -7.11 7.03 10.83
N GLU A 48 -6.13 6.30 11.36
CA GLU A 48 -4.73 6.76 11.37
C GLU A 48 -4.22 6.96 9.94
N ALA A 49 -4.58 6.07 9.01
CA ALA A 49 -4.22 6.22 7.61
C ALA A 49 -4.78 7.51 6.99
N LEU A 50 -6.09 7.75 7.12
CA LEU A 50 -6.74 8.95 6.58
C LEU A 50 -6.15 10.24 7.17
N ALA A 51 -5.80 10.25 8.45
CA ALA A 51 -5.11 11.39 9.06
C ALA A 51 -3.73 11.64 8.46
N LYS A 52 -2.98 10.58 8.12
CA LYS A 52 -1.63 10.69 7.56
C LYS A 52 -1.60 10.93 6.05
N ILE A 53 -2.58 10.47 5.29
CA ILE A 53 -2.56 10.52 3.82
C ILE A 53 -2.43 11.96 3.30
N ALA A 54 -3.09 12.94 3.94
CA ALA A 54 -3.04 14.34 3.51
C ALA A 54 -1.63 14.95 3.65
N ASP A 55 -0.96 14.68 4.77
CA ASP A 55 0.38 15.22 5.06
C ASP A 55 1.48 14.45 4.31
N GLN A 56 1.31 13.14 4.19
CA GLN A 56 2.33 12.25 3.65
C GLN A 56 2.22 12.09 2.14
N GLN A 57 1.04 12.24 1.52
CA GLN A 57 0.85 12.11 0.07
C GLN A 57 1.55 10.88 -0.54
N PRO A 58 1.23 9.65 -0.06
CA PRO A 58 1.85 8.45 -0.62
C PRO A 58 1.48 8.27 -2.09
N GLN A 59 2.41 7.74 -2.90
CA GLN A 59 2.14 7.42 -4.29
C GLN A 59 1.40 6.09 -4.47
N ILE A 60 1.38 5.22 -3.45
CA ILE A 60 0.62 3.97 -3.43
C ILE A 60 0.33 3.53 -2.00
N ILE A 61 -0.82 2.88 -1.82
CA ILE A 61 -1.32 2.43 -0.52
C ILE A 61 -1.56 0.92 -0.58
N PHE A 62 -0.96 0.18 0.35
CA PHE A 62 -1.30 -1.20 0.63
C PHE A 62 -2.16 -1.24 1.90
N VAL A 63 -3.37 -1.79 1.82
CA VAL A 63 -4.34 -1.77 2.92
C VAL A 63 -4.85 -3.17 3.23
N ASP A 64 -4.76 -3.57 4.50
CA ASP A 64 -5.40 -4.78 4.97
C ASP A 64 -6.93 -4.68 4.91
N ILE A 65 -7.56 -5.77 4.51
CA ILE A 65 -9.02 -5.87 4.49
C ILE A 65 -9.59 -5.94 5.90
N MET A 66 -8.98 -6.75 6.78
CA MET A 66 -9.55 -7.12 8.07
C MET A 66 -8.96 -6.30 9.21
N MET A 67 -9.37 -5.04 9.32
CA MET A 67 -8.96 -4.15 10.40
C MET A 67 -10.12 -3.79 11.34
N PRO A 68 -9.86 -3.53 12.63
CA PRO A 68 -10.88 -3.08 13.56
C PRO A 68 -11.31 -1.63 13.26
N ARG A 69 -12.54 -1.30 13.68
CA ARG A 69 -13.18 0.03 13.58
C ARG A 69 -13.51 0.48 12.16
N LEU A 70 -12.53 0.51 11.27
CA LEU A 70 -12.69 0.89 9.86
C LEU A 70 -11.96 -0.13 8.99
N ASP A 71 -12.72 -0.96 8.30
CA ASP A 71 -12.16 -2.06 7.49
C ASP A 71 -11.45 -1.52 6.23
N GLY A 72 -10.69 -2.38 5.54
CA GLY A 72 -9.95 -1.97 4.35
C GLY A 72 -10.84 -1.52 3.19
N TYR A 73 -12.05 -2.07 3.06
CA TYR A 73 -13.01 -1.67 2.02
C TYR A 73 -13.53 -0.26 2.26
N GLN A 74 -13.92 0.03 3.50
CA GLN A 74 -14.39 1.35 3.92
C GLN A 74 -13.25 2.37 3.82
N THR A 75 -12.04 1.99 4.22
CA THR A 75 -10.83 2.82 4.07
C THR A 75 -10.57 3.15 2.60
N CYS A 76 -10.59 2.15 1.71
CA CYS A 76 -10.44 2.34 0.27
C CYS A 76 -11.55 3.25 -0.30
N ALA A 77 -12.81 3.02 0.07
CA ALA A 77 -13.92 3.86 -0.39
C ALA A 77 -13.76 5.33 0.02
N LEU A 78 -13.30 5.60 1.25
CA LEU A 78 -13.02 6.96 1.73
C LEU A 78 -11.82 7.58 0.99
N ILE A 79 -10.79 6.79 0.69
CA ILE A 79 -9.66 7.21 -0.14
C ILE A 79 -10.13 7.63 -1.53
N LYS A 80 -10.85 6.75 -2.22
CA LYS A 80 -11.33 6.95 -3.59
C LYS A 80 -12.43 8.02 -3.68
N GLY A 81 -13.15 8.28 -2.59
CA GLY A 81 -14.14 9.34 -2.51
C GLY A 81 -13.58 10.75 -2.31
N ASN A 82 -12.31 10.90 -1.91
CA ASN A 82 -11.71 12.20 -1.65
C ASN A 82 -11.02 12.78 -2.90
N GLN A 83 -11.33 14.02 -3.26
CA GLN A 83 -10.80 14.65 -4.47
C GLN A 83 -9.27 14.75 -4.52
N LEU A 84 -8.60 14.87 -3.36
CA LEU A 84 -7.15 15.05 -3.27
C LEU A 84 -6.37 13.76 -3.52
N PHE A 85 -6.90 12.60 -3.09
CA PHE A 85 -6.18 11.32 -3.12
C PHE A 85 -6.94 10.19 -3.84
N LYS A 86 -8.05 10.49 -4.53
CA LYS A 86 -8.80 9.49 -5.31
C LYS A 86 -7.97 8.79 -6.40
N SER A 87 -6.94 9.45 -6.91
CA SER A 87 -6.05 8.91 -7.93
C SER A 87 -4.92 8.06 -7.35
N THR A 88 -4.68 8.10 -6.04
CA THR A 88 -3.67 7.26 -5.39
C THR A 88 -4.10 5.79 -5.51
N PRO A 89 -3.28 4.90 -6.10
CA PRO A 89 -3.57 3.48 -6.16
C PRO A 89 -3.66 2.85 -4.76
N VAL A 90 -4.66 2.00 -4.58
CA VAL A 90 -4.96 1.23 -3.37
C VAL A 90 -4.95 -0.25 -3.72
N ILE A 91 -4.01 -0.97 -3.11
CA ILE A 91 -3.83 -2.41 -3.25
C ILE A 91 -4.32 -3.08 -1.98
N MET A 92 -5.28 -3.98 -2.12
CA MET A 92 -5.90 -4.68 -1.00
C MET A 92 -5.05 -5.88 -0.59
N LEU A 93 -4.74 -6.01 0.69
CA LEU A 93 -4.06 -7.16 1.27
C LEU A 93 -5.09 -8.10 1.90
N SER A 94 -5.28 -9.28 1.32
CA SER A 94 -6.28 -10.25 1.76
C SER A 94 -5.63 -11.46 2.44
N SER A 95 -6.24 -11.98 3.51
CA SER A 95 -5.85 -13.29 4.06
C SER A 95 -6.44 -14.49 3.29
N LYS A 96 -7.29 -14.25 2.28
CA LYS A 96 -7.93 -15.28 1.46
C LYS A 96 -7.95 -14.88 -0.01
N ASP A 97 -7.70 -15.82 -0.90
CA ASP A 97 -7.88 -15.62 -2.34
C ASP A 97 -9.34 -15.92 -2.75
N GLY A 98 -10.27 -15.10 -2.27
CA GLY A 98 -11.70 -15.24 -2.52
C GLY A 98 -12.19 -14.38 -3.69
N LEU A 99 -13.06 -14.95 -4.54
CA LEU A 99 -13.77 -14.20 -5.60
C LEU A 99 -14.55 -13.00 -5.03
N PHE A 100 -15.12 -13.16 -3.83
CA PHE A 100 -15.87 -12.11 -3.15
C PHE A 100 -15.01 -10.90 -2.80
N ASP A 101 -13.77 -11.12 -2.34
CA ASP A 101 -12.90 -10.01 -1.97
C ASP A 101 -12.53 -9.20 -3.22
N LYS A 102 -12.15 -9.87 -4.30
CA LYS A 102 -11.84 -9.23 -5.59
C LYS A 102 -13.02 -8.41 -6.13
N ALA A 103 -14.24 -8.96 -6.05
CA ALA A 103 -15.44 -8.27 -6.49
C ALA A 103 -15.72 -7.02 -5.65
N ARG A 104 -15.64 -7.13 -4.32
CA ARG A 104 -15.91 -6.02 -3.40
C ARG A 104 -14.88 -4.89 -3.54
N GLY A 105 -13.61 -5.20 -3.78
CA GLY A 105 -12.57 -4.19 -4.02
C GLY A 105 -12.79 -3.35 -5.24
N ARG A 106 -13.09 -4.02 -6.35
CA ARG A 106 -13.39 -3.33 -7.60
C ARG A 106 -14.56 -2.36 -7.42
N ILE A 107 -15.56 -2.71 -6.62
CA ILE A 107 -16.69 -1.82 -6.29
C ILE A 107 -16.23 -0.58 -5.50
N VAL A 108 -15.31 -0.74 -4.55
CA VAL A 108 -14.78 0.40 -3.75
C VAL A 108 -13.60 1.12 -4.40
N GLY A 109 -13.22 0.72 -5.61
CA GLY A 109 -12.22 1.38 -6.45
C GLY A 109 -10.77 0.93 -6.25
N SER A 110 -10.50 -0.21 -5.60
CA SER A 110 -9.13 -0.74 -5.49
C SER A 110 -8.60 -1.24 -6.83
N GLU A 111 -7.31 -1.07 -7.08
CA GLU A 111 -6.64 -1.46 -8.32
C GLU A 111 -6.32 -2.96 -8.40
N GLN A 112 -5.85 -3.55 -7.29
CA GLN A 112 -5.40 -4.94 -7.23
C GLN A 112 -5.59 -5.54 -5.83
N TYR A 113 -5.45 -6.85 -5.77
CA TYR A 113 -5.39 -7.67 -4.57
C TYR A 113 -4.06 -8.43 -4.48
N LEU A 114 -3.49 -8.48 -3.29
CA LEU A 114 -2.39 -9.39 -2.93
C LEU A 114 -2.83 -10.27 -1.76
N THR A 115 -2.56 -11.57 -1.87
CA THR A 115 -2.87 -12.53 -0.81
C THR A 115 -1.71 -12.57 0.19
N LYS A 116 -2.03 -12.62 1.48
CA LYS A 116 -1.07 -12.82 2.56
C LYS A 116 -0.81 -14.33 2.73
N PRO A 117 0.45 -14.75 2.97
CA PRO A 117 1.66 -13.93 3.01
C PRO A 117 2.08 -13.45 1.62
N PHE A 118 2.47 -12.18 1.51
CA PHE A 118 3.00 -11.59 0.28
C PHE A 118 4.53 -11.62 0.26
N THR A 119 5.08 -11.69 -0.92
CA THR A 119 6.50 -11.67 -1.23
C THR A 119 6.98 -10.26 -1.57
N ARG A 120 8.30 -10.08 -1.58
CA ARG A 120 8.94 -8.85 -2.10
C ARG A 120 8.47 -8.56 -3.52
N GLU A 121 8.51 -9.54 -4.41
CA GLU A 121 8.22 -9.33 -5.83
C GLU A 121 6.76 -8.94 -6.07
N GLU A 122 5.82 -9.48 -5.29
CA GLU A 122 4.40 -9.09 -5.39
C GLU A 122 4.18 -7.61 -5.03
N LEU A 123 4.85 -7.12 -3.98
CA LEU A 123 4.79 -5.70 -3.62
C LEU A 123 5.41 -4.82 -4.72
N LEU A 124 6.59 -5.19 -5.22
CA LEU A 124 7.28 -4.40 -6.26
C LEU A 124 6.54 -4.42 -7.59
N SER A 125 5.96 -5.56 -7.98
CA SER A 125 5.15 -5.70 -9.17
C SER A 125 3.92 -4.79 -9.11
N ALA A 126 3.24 -4.73 -7.97
CA ALA A 126 2.13 -3.79 -7.77
C ALA A 126 2.60 -2.32 -7.86
N ILE A 127 3.72 -1.97 -7.24
CA ILE A 127 4.28 -0.61 -7.33
C ILE A 127 4.58 -0.24 -8.77
N ARG A 128 5.33 -1.07 -9.50
CA ARG A 128 5.70 -0.83 -10.90
C ARG A 128 4.49 -0.76 -11.84
N THR A 129 3.41 -1.47 -11.51
CA THR A 129 2.18 -1.48 -12.32
C THR A 129 1.36 -0.20 -12.14
N TYR A 130 1.32 0.36 -10.93
CA TYR A 130 0.36 1.42 -10.59
C TYR A 130 0.97 2.78 -10.23
N VAL A 131 2.26 2.84 -9.89
CA VAL A 131 2.98 4.11 -9.67
C VAL A 131 3.81 4.39 -10.91
N ASN A 132 3.37 5.35 -11.72
CA ASN A 132 4.00 5.88 -12.95
C ASN A 132 4.81 4.86 -13.78
N ALA A 133 4.23 4.29 -14.83
CA ALA A 133 4.20 4.91 -16.17
C ALA A 133 3.86 6.40 -16.26
#